data_AF-A0A7R9D4G0-F1
#
_entry.id   AF-A0A7R9D4G0-F1
#
_cell.length_a   1.000
_cell.length_b   1.000
_cell.length_c   1.000
_cell.angle_alpha   90.00
_cell.angle_beta   90.00
_cell.angle_gamma   90.00
#
_symmetry.space_group_name_H-M   'P 1'
#
loop_
_entity.id
_entity.type
_entity.pdbx_description
1 polymer ?
#
loop_
_entity_poly.entity_id
_entity_poly.type
_entity_poly.pdbx_seq_one_letter_code
_entity_poly.pdbx_strand_id
1 'polypeptide(L)'
;MRLIRLYHQAKLVSIVGYGAGALCVVLGIWPLDLEVRRRAALYWIRKGDMEKVANLTRAGITTELQLIIAVVAGLPPDVSQVHQPLLVCTAHIHWDPEFCDVKLIQTMMLSNELRGILEDASQSFRPGHKPDTSGIQLLLCGDFNSLPDSGVIEFLTSGRVPADHKDFKALTYKSSLQKISGCDKANEFIHSFKLASAYSEDIMPFTNYTFDFKGIIDYIFYAKSSMTPLGLLGPVAPEWLKENKIIGCPHPHVPSDHFPLLVELEMTPTVPPATNGLISRR
;
A
#
# COMPACT_ATOMS: atom_id res chain seq x y z
N MET A 1 -18.12 18.29 27.42
CA MET A 1 -18.31 17.40 26.24
C MET A 1 -16.97 17.29 25.53
N ARG A 2 -16.31 16.13 25.67
CA ARG A 2 -14.90 15.93 25.33
C ARG A 2 -14.74 15.79 23.81
N LEU A 3 -14.20 16.83 23.18
CA LEU A 3 -13.50 16.77 21.91
C LEU A 3 -12.12 16.16 22.20
N ILE A 4 -11.84 14.96 21.71
CA ILE A 4 -10.46 14.44 21.64
C ILE A 4 -10.06 14.53 20.17
N ARG A 5 -9.28 15.56 19.85
CA ARG A 5 -8.45 15.62 18.66
C ARG A 5 -7.21 14.77 18.94
N LEU A 6 -6.96 13.75 18.13
CA LEU A 6 -5.66 13.12 18.00
C LEU A 6 -5.17 13.35 16.57
N TYR A 7 -4.51 14.49 16.39
CA TYR A 7 -3.61 14.76 15.27
C TYR A 7 -2.22 14.42 15.76
N HIS A 8 -1.62 13.31 15.30
CA HIS A 8 -0.16 13.11 15.17
C HIS A 8 0.12 11.70 14.65
N GLN A 9 0.47 11.58 13.37
CA GLN A 9 1.47 10.64 12.86
C GLN A 9 2.08 11.30 11.62
N ALA A 10 3.40 11.42 11.61
CA ALA A 10 4.15 12.14 10.58
C ALA A 10 3.92 11.52 9.18
N LYS A 11 3.32 12.28 8.27
CA LYS A 11 3.31 11.96 6.83
C LYS A 11 4.41 12.77 6.17
N LEU A 12 5.63 12.23 6.16
CA LEU A 12 6.68 12.77 5.29
C LEU A 12 6.38 12.31 3.87
N VAL A 13 5.68 13.13 3.10
CA VAL A 13 5.61 12.99 1.64
C VAL A 13 6.81 13.74 1.10
N SER A 14 7.85 13.00 0.71
CA SER A 14 8.99 13.57 0.00
C SER A 14 8.97 13.09 -1.45
N ILE A 15 8.93 14.04 -2.39
CA ILE A 15 9.37 13.79 -3.76
C ILE A 15 10.90 13.77 -3.68
N VAL A 16 11.48 12.59 -3.42
CA VAL A 16 12.91 12.42 -3.62
C VAL A 16 13.08 12.05 -5.08
N GLY A 17 13.45 13.04 -5.90
CA GLY A 17 14.08 12.76 -7.17
C GLY A 17 15.38 12.01 -6.88
N TYR A 18 15.35 10.68 -6.95
CA TYR A 18 16.59 9.92 -7.05
C TYR A 18 17.22 10.32 -8.38
N GLY A 19 18.49 10.72 -8.35
CA GLY A 19 19.23 11.09 -9.56
C GLY A 19 19.02 10.04 -10.65
N ALA A 20 18.64 10.53 -11.84
CA ALA A 20 18.24 9.78 -13.04
C ALA A 20 16.84 9.10 -13.02
N GLY A 21 15.77 9.91 -12.91
CA GLY A 21 14.53 9.65 -13.63
C GLY A 21 13.56 8.60 -13.06
N ALA A 22 13.47 8.46 -11.73
CA ALA A 22 12.43 7.65 -11.09
C ALA A 22 11.24 8.52 -10.63
N LEU A 23 10.02 8.15 -11.03
CA LEU A 23 8.78 8.71 -10.50
C LEU A 23 8.39 7.90 -9.26
N CYS A 24 8.21 8.57 -8.11
CA CYS A 24 7.70 8.00 -6.86
C CYS A 24 6.28 8.53 -6.62
N VAL A 25 5.30 7.66 -6.75
CA VAL A 25 3.89 7.96 -6.44
C VAL A 25 3.63 7.44 -5.04
N VAL A 26 3.13 8.20 -4.06
CA VAL A 26 2.77 7.69 -2.71
C VAL A 26 1.25 7.69 -2.52
N LEU A 27 0.60 6.53 -2.57
CA LEU A 27 -0.83 6.40 -2.27
C LEU A 27 -1.02 6.27 -0.77
N GLY A 28 -1.79 7.10 -0.08
CA GLY A 28 -2.20 6.86 1.31
C GLY A 28 -3.68 6.56 1.34
N ILE A 29 -4.09 5.30 1.53
CA ILE A 29 -5.49 4.91 1.34
C ILE A 29 -6.09 4.27 2.60
N TRP A 30 -7.31 4.72 2.94
CA TRP A 30 -8.33 4.01 3.72
C TRP A 30 -9.35 3.37 2.73
N PRO A 31 -9.14 2.13 2.23
CA PRO A 31 -9.65 1.72 0.91
C PRO A 31 -11.17 1.58 0.77
N LEU A 32 -11.90 1.30 1.85
CA LEU A 32 -13.33 1.02 1.76
C LEU A 32 -14.20 2.29 1.81
N ASP A 33 -13.82 3.27 2.63
CA ASP A 33 -14.59 4.51 2.79
C ASP A 33 -14.50 5.39 1.53
N LEU A 34 -13.32 5.41 0.89
CA LEU A 34 -13.07 6.26 -0.28
C LEU A 34 -13.79 5.77 -1.54
N GLU A 35 -13.78 4.45 -1.82
CA GLU A 35 -14.44 3.91 -3.02
C GLU A 35 -15.98 3.97 -2.90
N VAL A 36 -16.52 3.74 -1.71
CA VAL A 36 -17.96 3.92 -1.43
C VAL A 36 -18.36 5.39 -1.59
N ARG A 37 -17.58 6.32 -1.04
CA ARG A 37 -17.84 7.76 -1.17
C ARG A 37 -17.64 8.26 -2.60
N ARG A 38 -16.68 7.73 -3.35
CA ARG A 38 -16.46 8.03 -4.78
C ARG A 38 -17.63 7.58 -5.63
N ARG A 39 -18.11 6.34 -5.47
CA ARG A 39 -19.28 5.83 -6.18
C ARG A 39 -20.56 6.60 -5.83
N ALA A 40 -20.73 6.93 -4.55
CA ALA A 40 -21.84 7.77 -4.09
C ALA A 40 -21.76 9.20 -4.67
N ALA A 41 -20.57 9.82 -4.69
CA ALA A 41 -20.38 11.14 -5.27
C ALA A 41 -20.66 11.15 -6.79
N LEU A 42 -20.16 10.16 -7.54
CA LEU A 42 -20.42 10.02 -8.99
C LEU A 42 -21.90 9.76 -9.30
N TYR A 43 -22.62 9.11 -8.39
CA TYR A 43 -24.08 8.97 -8.49
C TYR A 43 -24.77 10.32 -8.34
N TRP A 44 -24.41 11.13 -7.33
CA TRP A 44 -25.04 12.44 -7.10
C TRP A 44 -24.65 13.51 -8.12
N ILE A 45 -23.44 13.46 -8.68
CA ILE A 45 -23.04 14.28 -9.84
C ILE A 45 -23.98 14.05 -11.01
N ARG A 46 -24.29 12.78 -11.34
CA ARG A 46 -25.24 12.42 -12.40
C ARG A 46 -26.68 12.85 -12.11
N LYS A 47 -26.99 13.21 -10.86
CA LYS A 47 -28.30 13.70 -10.41
C LYS A 47 -28.33 15.22 -10.18
N GLY A 48 -27.21 15.92 -10.40
CA GLY A 48 -27.11 17.37 -10.21
C GLY A 48 -27.14 17.85 -8.75
N ASP A 49 -27.04 16.93 -7.78
CA ASP A 49 -27.13 17.24 -6.34
C ASP A 49 -25.75 17.51 -5.74
N MET A 50 -25.24 18.72 -5.98
CA MET A 50 -23.88 19.13 -5.58
C MET A 50 -23.72 19.31 -4.07
N GLU A 51 -24.81 19.48 -3.32
CA GLU A 51 -24.76 19.60 -1.86
C GLU A 51 -24.44 18.25 -1.21
N LYS A 52 -25.06 17.16 -1.68
CA LYS A 52 -24.72 15.80 -1.24
C LYS A 52 -23.31 15.39 -1.64
N VAL A 53 -22.85 15.78 -2.83
CA VAL A 53 -21.44 15.61 -3.25
C VAL A 53 -20.53 16.32 -2.25
N ALA A 54 -20.80 17.60 -1.97
CA ALA A 54 -19.99 18.38 -1.05
C ALA A 54 -19.99 17.82 0.39
N ASN A 55 -21.09 17.24 0.85
CA ASN A 55 -21.19 16.61 2.16
C ASN A 55 -20.43 15.28 2.23
N LEU A 56 -20.49 14.46 1.17
CA LEU A 56 -19.67 13.24 1.03
C LEU A 56 -18.17 13.57 1.00
N THR A 57 -17.79 14.69 0.40
CA THR A 57 -16.40 15.14 0.28
C THR A 57 -15.91 16.03 1.43
N ARG A 58 -16.78 16.55 2.31
CA ARG A 58 -16.38 17.46 3.40
C ARG A 58 -15.73 16.76 4.60
N ALA A 59 -15.90 15.45 4.76
CA ALA A 59 -15.37 14.69 5.88
C ALA A 59 -13.89 14.23 5.71
N GLY A 60 -13.02 15.09 5.14
CA GLY A 60 -11.57 14.82 5.00
C GLY A 60 -11.09 14.48 3.58
N ILE A 61 -11.98 14.51 2.58
CA ILE A 61 -11.67 14.07 1.22
C ILE A 61 -10.84 15.07 0.41
N THR A 62 -10.79 16.35 0.80
CA THR A 62 -9.97 17.33 0.04
C THR A 62 -8.49 16.92 0.00
N THR A 63 -7.96 16.31 1.06
CA THR A 63 -6.58 15.80 1.08
C THR A 63 -6.43 14.41 0.44
N GLU A 64 -7.45 13.55 0.50
CA GLU A 64 -7.38 12.16 0.01
C GLU A 64 -7.67 12.02 -1.49
N LEU A 65 -8.62 12.80 -2.02
CA LEU A 65 -8.86 12.92 -3.46
C LEU A 65 -7.73 13.72 -4.13
N GLN A 66 -7.13 14.70 -3.44
CA GLN A 66 -5.91 15.36 -3.92
C GLN A 66 -4.73 14.38 -4.02
N LEU A 67 -4.64 13.39 -3.13
CA LEU A 67 -3.56 12.40 -3.17
C LEU A 67 -3.67 11.49 -4.40
N ILE A 68 -4.89 11.03 -4.74
CA ILE A 68 -5.16 10.27 -5.98
C ILE A 68 -5.00 11.15 -7.22
N ILE A 69 -5.43 12.41 -7.18
CA ILE A 69 -5.22 13.35 -8.30
C ILE A 69 -3.72 13.64 -8.47
N ALA A 70 -2.93 13.73 -7.39
CA ALA A 70 -1.48 13.93 -7.46
C ALA A 70 -0.72 12.72 -8.03
N VAL A 71 -1.21 11.50 -7.78
CA VAL A 71 -0.71 10.26 -8.42
C VAL A 71 -0.84 10.32 -9.95
N VAL A 72 -1.91 10.93 -10.45
CA VAL A 72 -2.18 11.08 -11.89
C VAL A 72 -1.57 12.38 -12.45
N ALA A 73 -1.39 13.41 -11.61
CA ALA A 73 -0.90 14.74 -12.00
C ALA A 73 0.62 14.95 -11.79
N GLY A 74 1.34 13.97 -11.25
CA GLY A 74 2.78 14.03 -10.98
C GLY A 74 3.66 13.38 -12.03
N LEU A 75 3.11 12.85 -13.14
CA LEU A 75 3.92 12.44 -14.28
C LEU A 75 4.72 13.66 -14.77
N PRO A 76 6.05 13.56 -14.95
CA PRO A 76 6.78 14.67 -15.54
C PRO A 76 6.11 15.04 -16.87
N PRO A 77 6.03 16.33 -17.21
CA PRO A 77 5.38 16.79 -18.44
C PRO A 77 5.99 16.14 -19.68
N ASP A 78 7.24 15.69 -19.58
CA ASP A 78 7.92 14.84 -20.55
C ASP A 78 8.16 13.43 -19.97
N VAL A 79 7.26 12.52 -20.32
CA VAL A 79 7.28 11.11 -19.93
C VAL A 79 8.52 10.37 -20.45
N SER A 80 9.19 10.90 -21.48
CA SER A 80 10.42 10.32 -22.04
C SER A 80 11.63 10.40 -21.11
N GLN A 81 11.57 11.22 -20.06
CA GLN A 81 12.63 11.37 -19.06
C GLN A 81 12.53 10.36 -17.91
N VAL A 82 11.45 9.57 -17.85
CA VAL A 82 11.29 8.51 -16.84
C VAL A 82 11.98 7.25 -17.32
N HIS A 83 13.13 6.94 -16.72
CA HIS A 83 13.90 5.75 -17.05
C HIS A 83 13.35 4.50 -16.37
N GLN A 84 12.89 4.62 -15.11
CA GLN A 84 12.36 3.50 -14.33
C GLN A 84 11.24 3.98 -13.39
N PRO A 85 9.95 3.68 -13.68
CA PRO A 85 8.85 4.11 -12.83
C PRO A 85 8.69 3.25 -11.56
N LEU A 86 8.33 3.90 -10.45
CA LEU A 86 8.11 3.31 -9.13
C LEU A 86 6.75 3.77 -8.55
N LEU A 87 5.84 2.83 -8.36
CA LEU A 87 4.60 3.04 -7.62
C LEU A 87 4.85 2.74 -6.14
N VAL A 88 4.68 3.76 -5.29
CA VAL A 88 4.66 3.61 -3.83
C VAL A 88 3.20 3.69 -3.33
N CYS A 89 2.83 2.76 -2.47
CA CYS A 89 1.55 2.75 -1.81
C CYS A 89 1.76 2.64 -0.32
N THR A 90 0.88 3.26 0.44
CA THR A 90 0.74 3.18 1.88
C THR A 90 -0.74 3.00 2.21
N ALA A 91 -1.04 2.07 3.10
CA ALA A 91 -2.39 1.79 3.53
C ALA A 91 -2.50 1.85 5.05
N HIS A 92 -3.68 2.19 5.54
CA HIS A 92 -4.04 1.98 6.93
C HIS A 92 -5.34 1.19 6.95
N ILE A 93 -5.22 -0.10 7.29
CA ILE A 93 -6.31 -1.08 7.25
C ILE A 93 -7.07 -1.05 8.58
N HIS A 94 -8.33 -1.46 8.56
CA HIS A 94 -9.19 -1.47 9.75
C HIS A 94 -8.52 -2.15 10.96
N TRP A 95 -8.67 -1.55 12.14
CA TRP A 95 -7.90 -1.94 13.32
C TRP A 95 -8.51 -3.11 14.12
N ASP A 96 -9.84 -3.20 14.19
CA ASP A 96 -10.52 -4.08 15.14
C ASP A 96 -10.16 -5.57 14.91
N PRO A 97 -9.61 -6.27 15.92
CA PRO A 97 -9.19 -7.67 15.81
C PRO A 97 -10.34 -8.61 15.45
N GLU A 98 -11.59 -8.25 15.75
CA GLU A 98 -12.78 -9.04 15.42
C GLU A 98 -13.19 -8.93 13.95
N PHE A 99 -12.48 -8.17 13.13
CA PHE A 99 -12.87 -7.94 11.73
C PHE A 99 -11.77 -8.34 10.76
N CYS A 100 -11.15 -9.52 10.97
CA CYS A 100 -10.12 -10.06 10.07
C CYS A 100 -10.61 -10.25 8.63
N ASP A 101 -11.90 -10.52 8.43
CA ASP A 101 -12.55 -10.57 7.12
C ASP A 101 -12.55 -9.21 6.43
N VAL A 102 -12.88 -8.13 7.16
CA VAL A 102 -12.84 -6.76 6.64
C VAL A 102 -11.42 -6.37 6.25
N LYS A 103 -10.42 -6.71 7.07
CA LYS A 103 -9.01 -6.43 6.78
C LYS A 103 -8.58 -7.12 5.47
N LEU A 104 -8.89 -8.40 5.33
CA LEU A 104 -8.59 -9.17 4.13
C LEU A 104 -9.28 -8.62 2.88
N ILE A 105 -10.58 -8.30 2.97
CA ILE A 105 -11.33 -7.72 1.86
C ILE A 105 -10.77 -6.35 1.45
N GLN A 106 -10.40 -5.49 2.42
CA GLN A 106 -9.77 -4.21 2.15
C GLN A 106 -8.45 -4.37 1.38
N THR A 107 -7.62 -5.33 1.77
CA THR A 107 -6.36 -5.64 1.10
C THR A 107 -6.56 -6.18 -0.32
N MET A 108 -7.60 -7.01 -0.52
CA MET A 108 -7.98 -7.50 -1.85
C MET A 108 -8.45 -6.37 -2.77
N MET A 109 -9.29 -5.46 -2.25
CA MET A 109 -9.74 -4.27 -2.98
C MET A 109 -8.55 -3.36 -3.32
N LEU A 110 -7.66 -3.10 -2.36
CA LEU A 110 -6.45 -2.33 -2.58
C LEU A 110 -5.60 -2.93 -3.71
N SER A 111 -5.39 -4.25 -3.70
CA SER A 111 -4.61 -4.94 -4.73
C SER A 111 -5.26 -4.83 -6.12
N ASN A 112 -6.59 -4.88 -6.21
CA ASN A 112 -7.32 -4.66 -7.45
C ASN A 112 -7.16 -3.22 -7.98
N GLU A 113 -7.28 -2.22 -7.10
CA GLU A 113 -7.10 -0.82 -7.50
C GLU A 113 -5.65 -0.54 -7.94
N LEU A 114 -4.66 -1.09 -7.24
CA LEU A 114 -3.25 -0.99 -7.64
C LEU A 114 -3.02 -1.58 -9.03
N ARG A 115 -3.68 -2.69 -9.37
CA ARG A 115 -3.62 -3.27 -10.73
C ARG A 115 -4.15 -2.28 -11.76
N GLY A 116 -5.32 -1.68 -11.53
CA GLY A 116 -5.89 -0.67 -12.44
C GLY A 116 -4.98 0.55 -12.62
N ILE A 117 -4.41 1.07 -11.52
CA ILE A 117 -3.47 2.20 -11.56
C ILE A 117 -2.23 1.84 -12.39
N LEU A 118 -1.68 0.64 -12.24
CA LEU A 118 -0.52 0.19 -13.02
C LEU A 118 -0.86 0.03 -14.51
N GLU A 119 -2.03 -0.48 -14.83
CA GLU A 119 -2.51 -0.59 -16.21
C GLU A 119 -2.65 0.79 -16.87
N ASP A 120 -3.29 1.75 -16.20
CA ASP A 120 -3.46 3.13 -16.68
C ASP A 120 -2.12 3.87 -16.83
N ALA A 121 -1.23 3.70 -15.83
CA ALA A 121 0.11 4.27 -15.88
C ALA A 121 0.92 3.67 -17.04
N SER A 122 0.88 2.35 -17.23
CA SER A 122 1.61 1.68 -18.32
C SER A 122 1.18 2.17 -19.71
N GLN A 123 -0.11 2.45 -19.90
CA GLN A 123 -0.65 3.01 -21.14
C GLN A 123 -0.20 4.46 -21.36
N SER A 124 -0.06 5.22 -20.29
CA SER A 124 0.43 6.61 -20.33
C SER A 124 1.92 6.66 -20.67
N PHE A 125 2.72 5.71 -20.18
CA PHE A 125 4.15 5.58 -20.53
C PHE A 125 4.39 5.07 -21.95
N ARG A 126 3.50 4.24 -22.49
CA ARG A 126 3.61 3.67 -23.85
C ARG A 126 2.26 3.69 -24.59
N PRO A 127 1.80 4.86 -25.06
CA PRO A 127 0.54 4.95 -25.79
C PRO A 127 0.52 4.02 -27.02
N GLY A 128 -0.59 3.31 -27.22
CA GLY A 128 -0.78 2.42 -28.37
C GLY A 128 -0.13 1.03 -28.27
N HIS A 129 0.58 0.72 -27.17
CA HIS A 129 1.08 -0.61 -26.88
C HIS A 129 0.14 -1.35 -25.92
N LYS A 130 0.22 -2.70 -25.90
CA LYS A 130 -0.47 -3.48 -24.87
C LYS A 130 0.06 -3.06 -23.48
N PRO A 131 -0.81 -2.89 -22.46
CA PRO A 131 -0.39 -2.58 -21.11
C PRO A 131 0.64 -3.59 -20.63
N ASP A 132 1.83 -3.10 -20.28
CA ASP A 132 2.90 -3.90 -19.67
C ASP A 132 3.25 -3.29 -18.32
N THR A 133 2.71 -3.90 -17.27
CA THR A 133 2.90 -3.45 -15.89
C THR A 133 4.25 -3.88 -15.30
N SER A 134 5.00 -4.75 -15.98
CA SER A 134 6.31 -5.23 -15.51
C SER A 134 7.37 -4.12 -15.46
N GLY A 135 7.17 -3.05 -16.24
CA GLY A 135 8.03 -1.87 -16.25
C GLY A 135 7.87 -0.96 -15.04
N ILE A 136 6.79 -1.07 -14.25
CA ILE A 136 6.55 -0.24 -13.06
C ILE A 136 6.72 -1.10 -11.81
N GLN A 137 7.56 -0.69 -10.87
CA GLN A 137 7.80 -1.45 -9.65
C GLN A 137 6.90 -0.98 -8.52
N LEU A 138 6.49 -1.89 -7.62
CA LEU A 138 5.59 -1.59 -6.52
C LEU A 138 6.32 -1.68 -5.18
N LEU A 139 6.22 -0.62 -4.39
CA LEU A 139 6.54 -0.57 -2.97
C LEU A 139 5.24 -0.33 -2.20
N LEU A 140 4.81 -1.25 -1.34
CA LEU A 140 3.58 -1.16 -0.58
C LEU A 140 3.89 -1.17 0.91
N CYS A 141 3.64 -0.06 1.58
CA CYS A 141 3.89 0.13 3.00
C CYS A 141 2.58 0.25 3.78
N GLY A 142 2.67 0.32 5.10
CA GLY A 142 1.60 0.84 5.95
C GLY A 142 1.25 -0.05 7.13
N ASP A 143 0.22 0.38 7.85
CA ASP A 143 -0.36 -0.33 8.98
C ASP A 143 -1.49 -1.22 8.48
N PHE A 144 -1.24 -2.52 8.47
CA PHE A 144 -2.21 -3.52 8.03
C PHE A 144 -3.08 -4.02 9.17
N ASN A 145 -2.79 -3.65 10.43
CA ASN A 145 -3.47 -4.14 11.62
C ASN A 145 -3.60 -5.68 11.63
N SER A 146 -2.63 -6.37 11.05
CA SER A 146 -2.69 -7.80 10.74
C SER A 146 -1.35 -8.46 11.05
N LEU A 147 -1.38 -9.54 11.84
CA LEU A 147 -0.19 -10.30 12.22
C LEU A 147 0.39 -11.11 11.05
N PRO A 148 1.67 -11.55 11.12
CA PRO A 148 2.33 -12.26 10.03
C PRO A 148 1.64 -13.57 9.58
N ASP A 149 0.86 -14.20 10.47
CA ASP A 149 0.13 -15.46 10.23
C ASP A 149 -1.32 -15.25 9.75
N SER A 150 -1.69 -14.02 9.42
CA SER A 150 -3.03 -13.64 8.92
C SER A 150 -3.18 -13.88 7.41
N GLY A 151 -4.43 -14.02 6.97
CA GLY A 151 -4.78 -14.12 5.55
C GLY A 151 -4.42 -12.88 4.74
N VAL A 152 -4.32 -11.71 5.39
CA VAL A 152 -3.86 -10.45 4.76
C VAL A 152 -2.41 -10.61 4.28
N ILE A 153 -1.54 -11.11 5.16
CA ILE A 153 -0.12 -11.26 4.87
C ILE A 153 0.12 -12.45 3.94
N GLU A 154 -0.62 -13.55 4.12
CA GLU A 154 -0.61 -14.68 3.17
C GLU A 154 -0.98 -14.22 1.76
N PHE A 155 -2.06 -13.45 1.61
CA PHE A 155 -2.52 -12.94 0.32
C PHE A 155 -1.45 -12.11 -0.36
N LEU A 156 -0.90 -11.09 0.34
CA LEU A 156 0.10 -10.17 -0.20
C LEU A 156 1.41 -10.86 -0.60
N THR A 157 1.89 -11.81 0.20
CA THR A 157 3.22 -12.43 -0.01
C THR A 157 3.19 -13.60 -0.99
N SER A 158 2.13 -14.43 -0.94
CA SER A 158 1.98 -15.60 -1.79
C SER A 158 1.31 -15.28 -3.14
N GLY A 159 0.62 -14.14 -3.22
CA GLY A 159 -0.18 -13.74 -4.37
C GLY A 159 -1.54 -14.42 -4.45
N ARG A 160 -1.94 -15.17 -3.40
CA ARG A 160 -3.21 -15.89 -3.35
C ARG A 160 -3.70 -16.10 -1.92
N VAL A 161 -5.00 -16.34 -1.78
CA VAL A 161 -5.61 -16.81 -0.52
C VAL A 161 -6.80 -17.72 -0.84
N PRO A 162 -6.99 -18.84 -0.12
CA PRO A 162 -8.15 -19.71 -0.30
C PRO A 162 -9.48 -18.98 -0.06
N ALA A 163 -10.51 -19.30 -0.85
CA ALA A 163 -11.84 -18.68 -0.70
C ALA A 163 -12.57 -19.12 0.58
N ASP A 164 -12.12 -20.21 1.20
CA ASP A 164 -12.58 -20.75 2.48
C ASP A 164 -11.59 -20.48 3.63
N HIS A 165 -10.66 -19.53 3.44
CA HIS A 165 -9.71 -19.12 4.47
C HIS A 165 -10.41 -18.72 5.77
N LYS A 166 -9.83 -19.12 6.93
CA LYS A 166 -10.40 -18.91 8.27
C LYS A 166 -10.79 -17.46 8.55
N ASP A 167 -10.03 -16.50 8.02
CA ASP A 167 -10.26 -15.07 8.23
C ASP A 167 -11.52 -14.55 7.53
N PHE A 168 -12.14 -15.30 6.61
CA PHE A 168 -13.48 -14.98 6.11
C PHE A 168 -14.61 -15.35 7.09
N LYS A 169 -14.29 -15.94 8.25
CA LYS A 169 -15.26 -16.28 9.32
C LYS A 169 -16.48 -17.11 8.84
N ALA A 170 -16.27 -17.98 7.84
CA ALA A 170 -17.33 -18.74 7.17
C ALA A 170 -18.44 -17.88 6.51
N LEU A 171 -18.22 -16.58 6.34
CA LEU A 171 -19.13 -15.69 5.63
C LEU A 171 -18.99 -15.88 4.12
N THR A 172 -20.11 -15.85 3.40
CA THR A 172 -20.13 -16.12 1.96
C THR A 172 -19.87 -14.84 1.17
N TYR A 173 -18.59 -14.47 1.02
CA TYR A 173 -18.16 -13.33 0.20
C TYR A 173 -17.86 -13.68 -1.27
N LYS A 174 -17.88 -14.97 -1.60
CA LYS A 174 -17.43 -15.55 -2.86
C LYS A 174 -17.98 -14.85 -4.11
N SER A 175 -19.29 -14.63 -4.18
CA SER A 175 -19.94 -14.03 -5.35
C SER A 175 -19.58 -12.55 -5.57
N SER A 176 -19.31 -11.82 -4.48
CA SER A 176 -18.91 -10.41 -4.53
C SER A 176 -17.42 -10.24 -4.83
N LEU A 177 -16.56 -11.09 -4.26
CA LEU A 177 -15.11 -11.01 -4.40
C LEU A 177 -14.57 -11.63 -5.70
N GLN A 178 -15.26 -12.61 -6.29
CA GLN A 178 -14.88 -13.16 -7.60
C GLN A 178 -14.82 -12.09 -8.70
N LYS A 179 -15.66 -11.05 -8.61
CA LYS A 179 -15.64 -9.92 -9.54
C LYS A 179 -14.37 -9.06 -9.43
N ILE A 180 -13.69 -9.10 -8.28
CA ILE A 180 -12.51 -8.30 -7.96
C ILE A 180 -11.24 -9.07 -8.34
N SER A 181 -11.20 -10.37 -8.09
CA SER A 181 -10.01 -11.21 -8.39
C SER A 181 -9.76 -11.40 -9.89
N GLY A 182 -10.78 -11.22 -10.75
CA GLY A 182 -10.64 -11.42 -12.20
C GLY A 182 -10.27 -12.85 -12.59
N CYS A 183 -10.54 -13.82 -11.71
CA CYS A 183 -10.19 -15.22 -11.90
C CYS A 183 -11.42 -16.12 -11.74
N ASP A 184 -11.70 -16.94 -12.76
CA ASP A 184 -12.78 -17.92 -12.76
C ASP A 184 -12.46 -19.20 -11.96
N LYS A 185 -11.26 -19.28 -11.36
CA LYS A 185 -10.90 -20.41 -10.48
C LYS A 185 -11.74 -20.35 -9.22
N ALA A 186 -12.57 -21.36 -9.03
CA ALA A 186 -13.67 -21.31 -8.07
C ALA A 186 -13.25 -21.19 -6.59
N ASN A 187 -11.98 -21.44 -6.23
CA ASN A 187 -11.62 -21.69 -4.82
C ASN A 187 -10.50 -20.80 -4.25
N GLU A 188 -9.96 -19.85 -5.01
CA GLU A 188 -8.90 -18.97 -4.52
C GLU A 188 -9.06 -17.56 -5.09
N PHE A 189 -8.67 -16.56 -4.31
CA PHE A 189 -8.49 -15.19 -4.79
C PHE A 189 -7.01 -14.94 -5.05
N ILE A 190 -6.67 -14.27 -6.15
CA ILE A 190 -5.29 -14.11 -6.61
C ILE A 190 -4.96 -12.65 -6.99
N HIS A 191 -3.68 -12.30 -6.90
CA HIS A 191 -3.08 -11.11 -7.52
C HIS A 191 -1.74 -11.45 -8.17
N SER A 192 -1.26 -10.59 -9.07
CA SER A 192 -0.01 -10.82 -9.83
C SER A 192 1.23 -10.20 -9.19
N PHE A 193 1.09 -9.37 -8.15
CA PHE A 193 2.23 -8.75 -7.48
C PHE A 193 3.13 -9.80 -6.83
N LYS A 194 4.43 -9.73 -7.10
CA LYS A 194 5.45 -10.58 -6.49
C LYS A 194 6.08 -9.82 -5.33
N LEU A 195 5.37 -9.76 -4.20
CA LEU A 195 5.81 -9.01 -3.04
C LEU A 195 6.59 -9.87 -2.05
N ALA A 196 7.49 -9.24 -1.30
CA ALA A 196 8.10 -9.75 -0.09
C ALA A 196 8.10 -8.65 0.97
N SER A 197 7.92 -9.02 2.24
CA SER A 197 8.10 -8.08 3.36
C SER A 197 9.59 -7.85 3.60
N ALA A 198 9.98 -6.60 3.84
CA ALA A 198 11.34 -6.23 4.23
C ALA A 198 11.67 -6.67 5.66
N TYR A 199 10.65 -6.76 6.52
CA TYR A 199 10.78 -7.14 7.93
C TYR A 199 10.15 -8.52 8.18
N SER A 200 10.76 -9.24 9.12
CA SER A 200 10.26 -10.51 9.67
C SER A 200 10.41 -10.47 11.19
N GLU A 201 9.80 -11.44 11.88
CA GLU A 201 9.83 -11.55 13.33
C GLU A 201 11.25 -11.68 13.90
N ASP A 202 12.16 -12.32 13.16
CA ASP A 202 13.58 -12.45 13.53
C ASP A 202 14.32 -11.10 13.50
N ILE A 203 13.83 -10.13 12.74
CA ILE A 203 14.45 -8.81 12.56
C ILE A 203 13.83 -7.79 13.52
N MET A 204 12.51 -7.75 13.58
CA MET A 204 11.74 -6.77 14.34
C MET A 204 10.59 -7.50 15.04
N PRO A 205 10.70 -7.77 16.36
CA PRO A 205 9.72 -8.60 17.07
C PRO A 205 8.35 -7.93 17.22
N PHE A 206 8.29 -6.60 17.13
CA PHE A 206 7.06 -5.83 17.17
C PHE A 206 7.24 -4.50 16.44
N THR A 207 6.17 -4.05 15.80
CA THR A 207 6.08 -2.72 15.21
C THR A 207 5.13 -1.85 16.00
N ASN A 208 4.07 -2.42 16.59
CA ASN A 208 3.26 -1.78 17.61
C ASN A 208 3.60 -2.35 19.00
N TYR A 209 3.79 -1.46 19.98
CA TYR A 209 4.19 -1.81 21.34
C TYR A 209 3.37 -1.01 22.35
N THR A 210 2.21 -1.54 22.73
CA THR A 210 1.36 -1.01 23.81
C THR A 210 1.42 -1.95 25.03
N PHE A 211 0.74 -1.58 26.12
CA PHE A 211 0.64 -2.47 27.28
C PHE A 211 -0.08 -3.78 26.93
N ASP A 212 -1.26 -3.66 26.29
CA ASP A 212 -2.16 -4.78 25.99
C ASP A 212 -1.79 -5.55 24.71
N PHE A 213 -1.12 -4.92 23.75
CA PHE A 213 -0.78 -5.51 22.47
C PHE A 213 0.66 -5.21 22.06
N LYS A 214 1.38 -6.24 21.63
CA LYS A 214 2.72 -6.16 21.05
C LYS A 214 2.76 -7.10 19.85
N GLY A 215 3.07 -6.58 18.67
CA GLY A 215 3.07 -7.40 17.47
C GLY A 215 3.49 -6.63 16.23
N ILE A 216 3.69 -7.38 15.14
CA ILE A 216 4.02 -6.84 13.83
C ILE A 216 2.71 -6.60 13.10
N ILE A 217 2.38 -5.34 12.89
CA ILE A 217 1.20 -4.91 12.11
C ILE A 217 1.55 -3.89 11.03
N ASP A 218 2.77 -3.36 11.05
CA ASP A 218 3.31 -2.45 10.06
C ASP A 218 4.25 -3.20 9.12
N TYR A 219 4.15 -2.92 7.81
CA TYR A 219 4.93 -3.64 6.80
C TYR A 219 5.48 -2.69 5.74
N ILE A 220 6.62 -3.07 5.16
CA ILE A 220 7.14 -2.54 3.90
C ILE A 220 7.30 -3.72 2.95
N PHE A 221 6.38 -3.83 2.00
CA PHE A 221 6.42 -4.80 0.92
C PHE A 221 7.12 -4.22 -0.30
N TYR A 222 8.02 -4.99 -0.91
CA TYR A 222 8.74 -4.59 -2.12
C TYR A 222 8.61 -5.65 -3.22
N ALA A 223 8.84 -5.23 -4.47
CA ALA A 223 8.84 -6.11 -5.63
C ALA A 223 10.09 -7.02 -5.62
N LYS A 224 9.96 -8.25 -5.11
CA LYS A 224 11.09 -9.17 -4.90
C LYS A 224 11.81 -9.65 -6.16
N SER A 225 11.23 -9.41 -7.33
CA SER A 225 11.85 -9.75 -8.62
C SER A 225 12.92 -8.76 -9.08
N SER A 226 12.97 -7.57 -8.48
CA SER A 226 13.76 -6.45 -8.97
C SER A 226 14.32 -5.56 -7.89
N MET A 227 13.87 -5.71 -6.64
CA MET A 227 14.40 -4.99 -5.49
C MET A 227 15.03 -5.95 -4.49
N THR A 228 16.15 -5.52 -3.91
CA THR A 228 16.91 -6.25 -2.90
C THR A 228 17.15 -5.36 -1.68
N PRO A 229 16.76 -5.78 -0.47
CA PRO A 229 17.13 -5.08 0.76
C PRO A 229 18.64 -5.09 1.00
N LEU A 230 19.24 -3.92 1.19
CA LEU A 230 20.65 -3.74 1.55
C LEU A 230 20.84 -3.56 3.06
N GLY A 231 19.89 -2.88 3.70
CA GLY A 231 19.96 -2.53 5.12
C GLY A 231 18.58 -2.27 5.71
N LEU A 232 18.45 -2.54 7.00
CA LEU A 232 17.21 -2.37 7.76
C LEU A 232 17.52 -1.65 9.08
N LEU A 233 16.65 -0.74 9.49
CA LEU A 233 16.67 -0.22 10.85
C LEU A 233 16.20 -1.33 11.80
N GLY A 234 17.08 -1.72 12.73
CA GLY A 234 16.78 -2.70 13.76
C GLY A 234 15.86 -2.16 14.87
N PRO A 235 15.41 -3.04 15.79
CA PRO A 235 14.50 -2.67 16.86
C PRO A 235 15.16 -1.75 17.88
N VAL A 236 14.32 -1.08 18.68
CA VAL A 236 14.79 -0.45 19.92
C VAL A 236 15.39 -1.53 20.81
N ALA A 237 16.57 -1.26 21.37
CA ALA A 237 17.30 -2.22 22.20
C ALA A 237 16.40 -2.77 23.34
N PRO A 238 16.15 -4.09 23.41
CA PRO A 238 15.30 -4.69 24.43
C PRO A 238 15.78 -4.39 25.85
N GLU A 239 17.09 -4.29 26.05
CA GLU A 239 17.73 -3.96 27.31
C GLU A 239 17.36 -2.55 27.76
N TRP A 240 17.35 -1.58 26.84
CA TRP A 240 16.96 -0.20 27.14
C TRP A 240 15.50 -0.10 27.57
N LEU A 241 14.59 -0.81 26.88
CA LEU A 241 13.18 -0.88 27.27
C LEU A 241 13.02 -1.48 28.69
N LYS A 242 13.78 -2.54 28.98
CA LYS A 242 13.77 -3.22 30.28
C LYS A 242 14.33 -2.36 31.41
N GLU A 243 15.48 -1.73 31.21
CA GLU A 243 16.14 -0.87 32.20
C GLU A 243 15.30 0.36 32.56
N ASN A 244 14.63 0.94 31.56
CA ASN A 244 13.74 2.09 31.75
C ASN A 244 12.30 1.69 32.14
N LYS A 245 12.03 0.40 32.33
CA LYS A 245 10.71 -0.16 32.70
C LYS A 245 9.58 0.27 31.75
N ILE A 246 9.89 0.34 30.46
CA ILE A 246 8.93 0.72 29.41
C ILE A 246 8.15 -0.52 28.97
N ILE A 247 6.93 -0.65 29.51
CA ILE A 247 6.04 -1.80 29.27
C ILE A 247 5.05 -1.60 28.12
N GLY A 248 5.01 -0.38 27.57
CA GLY A 248 4.19 0.04 26.44
C GLY A 248 4.51 1.49 26.05
N CYS A 249 4.13 1.86 24.84
CA CYS A 249 4.27 3.18 24.25
C CYS A 249 2.88 3.76 23.90
N PRO A 250 2.74 5.09 23.73
CA PRO A 250 3.79 6.12 23.76
C PRO A 250 4.40 6.32 25.16
N HIS A 251 5.61 6.87 25.18
CA HIS A 251 6.43 7.16 26.37
C HIS A 251 7.08 8.55 26.20
N PRO A 252 7.47 9.29 27.26
CA PRO A 252 8.14 10.60 27.10
C PRO A 252 9.35 10.64 26.16
N HIS A 253 10.03 9.50 25.99
CA HIS A 253 11.16 9.33 25.05
C HIS A 253 10.81 8.58 23.76
N VAL A 254 9.58 8.07 23.63
CA VAL A 254 9.09 7.33 22.45
C VAL A 254 7.71 7.90 22.07
N PRO A 255 7.63 8.80 21.07
CA PRO A 255 6.45 9.64 20.86
C PRO A 255 5.24 8.91 20.24
N SER A 256 5.40 7.65 19.83
CA SER A 256 4.35 6.81 19.26
C SER A 256 4.37 5.42 19.89
N ASP A 257 3.22 4.77 19.89
CA ASP A 257 3.03 3.34 20.12
C ASP A 257 3.52 2.45 18.97
N HIS A 258 3.84 3.01 17.79
CA HIS A 258 4.47 2.31 16.68
C HIS A 258 5.95 2.70 16.55
N PHE A 259 6.80 1.72 16.27
CA PHE A 259 8.20 1.93 15.92
C PHE A 259 8.36 2.13 14.41
N PRO A 260 9.20 3.08 13.98
CA PRO A 260 9.39 3.34 12.56
C PRO A 260 10.10 2.18 11.87
N LEU A 261 9.65 1.86 10.66
CA LEU A 261 10.34 0.94 9.76
C LEU A 261 11.16 1.75 8.74
N LEU A 262 12.38 1.30 8.47
CA LEU A 262 13.26 1.91 7.47
C LEU A 262 14.08 0.82 6.77
N VAL A 263 14.00 0.82 5.45
CA VAL A 263 14.73 -0.11 4.60
C VAL A 263 15.51 0.66 3.54
N GLU A 264 16.74 0.24 3.30
CA GLU A 264 17.53 0.60 2.14
C GLU A 264 17.33 -0.48 1.07
N LEU A 265 16.90 -0.10 -0.13
CA LEU A 265 16.63 -1.01 -1.24
C LEU A 265 17.52 -0.67 -2.43
N GLU A 266 18.16 -1.69 -2.99
CA GLU A 266 18.70 -1.64 -4.34
C GLU A 266 17.60 -2.04 -5.33
N MET A 267 17.47 -1.32 -6.45
CA MET A 267 16.53 -1.64 -7.52
C MET A 267 17.26 -1.90 -8.83
N THR A 268 17.05 -3.07 -9.42
CA THR A 268 17.49 -3.41 -10.77
C THR A 268 16.49 -2.84 -11.79
N PRO A 269 16.91 -1.99 -12.74
CA PRO A 269 16.02 -1.46 -13.77
C PRO A 269 15.40 -2.59 -14.62
N THR A 270 14.08 -2.55 -14.81
CA THR A 270 13.32 -3.48 -15.66
C THR A 270 13.01 -2.92 -17.03
N VAL A 271 13.18 -1.61 -17.22
CA VAL A 271 13.06 -0.95 -18.53
C VAL A 271 14.46 -0.84 -19.17
N PRO A 272 14.68 -1.36 -20.38
CA PRO A 272 15.95 -1.20 -21.07
C PRO A 272 16.25 0.30 -21.31
N PRO A 273 17.50 0.75 -21.16
CA PRO A 273 17.87 2.10 -21.57
C PRO A 273 17.55 2.27 -23.06
N ALA A 274 16.95 3.40 -23.42
CA ALA A 274 16.66 3.72 -24.82
C ALA A 274 17.96 3.58 -25.62
N THR A 275 18.05 2.57 -26.48
CA THR A 275 19.17 2.42 -27.40
C THR A 275 19.09 3.57 -28.39
N ASN A 276 19.99 4.55 -28.24
CA ASN A 276 20.21 5.59 -29.24
C ASN A 276 20.71 4.96 -30.54
N GLY A 277 19.80 4.44 -31.37
CA GLY A 277 19.93 4.29 -32.82
C GLY A 277 21.15 3.56 -33.40
N LEU A 278 22.02 2.93 -32.62
CA LEU A 278 23.17 2.21 -33.15
C LEU A 278 22.75 0.79 -33.53
N ILE A 279 22.32 0.66 -34.78
CA ILE A 279 22.27 -0.61 -35.50
C ILE A 279 23.65 -1.26 -35.37
N SER A 280 23.78 -2.39 -34.67
CA SER A 280 24.97 -3.22 -34.80
C SER A 280 24.95 -3.79 -36.22
N ARG A 281 25.74 -3.21 -37.12
CA ARG A 281 26.01 -3.86 -38.41
C ARG A 281 26.69 -5.19 -38.12
N ARG A 282 26.07 -6.26 -38.62
CA ARG A 282 26.67 -7.59 -38.75
C ARG A 282 27.95 -7.52 -39.58
#